data_AF-A0A315ATC5-F1
#
_entry.id   AF-A0A315ATC5-F1
#
_cell.length_a   1.000
_cell.length_b   1.000
_cell.length_c   1.000
_cell.angle_alpha   90.00
_cell.angle_beta   90.00
_cell.angle_gamma   90.00
#
_symmetry.space_group_name_H-M   'P 1'
#
loop_
_entity.id
_entity.type
_entity.pdbx_description
1 polymer ?
#
loop_
_entity_poly.entity_id
_entity_poly.type
_entity_poly.pdbx_seq_one_letter_code
_entity_poly.pdbx_strand_id
1 'polypeptide(L)'
;MSETLHNTSSASVASWIQQAFAAWQGGQREQALGLLQQAHAHAPDDVGIEANLARVELGVGRVEAARHRAAGLALKQPQAQALEQELAQAYLAIVRPPALAGRFYAGDAAQLARDVDAALSQAQQAQQVRDEVQPPKVLVLPHAGHVYSGGMAAQGYALLRPHLQRIRKIVILGPTHRMAVRGVALPGVGSFATPLGGVEVDSLAAHAVADLPFVLSVPEAHAQEHCLEVHLPFIQRLWAGQELPRVLPLLVGAVSPQDVALLLDRLWGGDDTLILISTDLSHFHTYEQACSMDLATCAQVLSMATDLNHQQACGATPLNAALLQARTRALQVRQLGYCNSGDTAGNAPEGRQRVVGYASFALYEPPVPSAVSGLDAQAGASLLQLARHSLHRATAAAPVSAPVPAPAVQALNELGASFVTLTQAGQLRGCIGSLQAHRSLHEDIMANAQAAALKDPRFAPVTAQEAPTLAVEVSVLTAPEPLPFANESHALWQLQPHEHGVIFSCEHEGRAYRSTFLPQVWDQLPDPRKFMAQLKRKAGLPSDHWSDAVRLSVYRVQKFTEADHAT
;
A
#
# COMPACT_ATOMS: atom_id res chain seq x y z
N MET A 1 68.44 -11.25 9.51
CA MET A 1 67.47 -10.40 10.22
C MET A 1 66.93 -9.39 9.23
N SER A 2 65.78 -9.70 8.60
CA SER A 2 64.85 -8.76 7.93
C SER A 2 64.02 -9.57 6.94
N GLU A 3 62.94 -10.19 7.40
CA GLU A 3 61.81 -10.66 6.58
C GLU A 3 60.75 -11.25 7.52
N THR A 4 59.80 -10.42 8.00
CA THR A 4 58.53 -10.88 8.62
C THR A 4 57.58 -9.70 8.91
N LEU A 5 57.47 -8.69 8.03
CA LEU A 5 56.46 -7.66 8.18
C LEU A 5 55.94 -7.24 6.80
N HIS A 6 54.77 -7.78 6.42
CA HIS A 6 53.78 -7.31 5.41
C HIS A 6 53.13 -8.49 4.67
N ASN A 7 52.46 -9.39 5.40
CA ASN A 7 51.47 -10.29 4.79
C ASN A 7 50.34 -10.67 5.75
N THR A 8 49.71 -9.68 6.38
CA THR A 8 48.33 -9.83 6.89
C THR A 8 47.40 -9.46 5.74
N SER A 9 46.78 -10.47 5.14
CA SER A 9 46.05 -10.39 3.85
C SER A 9 44.67 -9.75 3.99
N SER A 10 44.10 -9.25 2.89
CA SER A 10 42.69 -8.81 2.81
C SER A 10 41.68 -9.87 3.27
N ALA A 11 42.07 -11.15 3.27
CA ALA A 11 41.28 -12.25 3.81
C ALA A 11 41.11 -12.18 5.34
N SER A 12 42.06 -11.60 6.08
CA SER A 12 41.91 -11.43 7.54
C SER A 12 40.94 -10.31 7.90
N VAL A 13 40.95 -9.20 7.14
CA VAL A 13 40.02 -8.08 7.31
C VAL A 13 38.58 -8.53 7.04
N ALA A 14 38.32 -9.20 5.92
CA ALA A 14 37.00 -9.75 5.61
C ALA A 14 36.54 -10.78 6.66
N SER A 15 37.46 -11.58 7.20
CA SER A 15 37.15 -12.54 8.26
C SER A 15 36.78 -11.85 9.58
N TRP A 16 37.50 -10.80 9.99
CA TRP A 16 37.15 -10.03 11.19
C TRP A 16 35.81 -9.33 11.05
N ILE A 17 35.50 -8.78 9.87
CA ILE A 17 34.19 -8.18 9.58
C ILE A 17 33.08 -9.23 9.70
N GLN A 18 33.25 -10.42 9.10
CA GLN A 18 32.28 -11.51 9.20
C GLN A 18 32.09 -12.01 10.64
N GLN A 19 33.18 -12.15 11.41
CA GLN A 19 33.12 -12.53 12.81
C GLN A 19 32.47 -11.44 13.68
N ALA A 20 32.73 -10.16 13.37
CA ALA A 20 32.08 -9.04 14.06
C ALA A 20 30.58 -9.07 13.84
N PHE A 21 30.14 -9.37 12.61
CA PHE A 21 28.72 -9.54 12.29
C PHE A 21 28.09 -10.74 13.01
N ALA A 22 28.79 -11.88 13.09
CA ALA A 22 28.30 -13.05 13.84
C ALA A 22 28.17 -12.76 15.34
N ALA A 23 29.16 -12.08 15.94
CA ALA A 23 29.13 -11.65 17.34
C ALA A 23 27.99 -10.65 17.59
N TRP A 24 27.78 -9.68 16.68
CA TRP A 24 26.68 -8.73 16.77
C TRP A 24 25.31 -9.42 16.72
N GLN A 25 25.12 -10.37 15.79
CA GLN A 25 23.89 -11.17 15.68
C GLN A 25 23.64 -12.04 16.92
N GLY A 26 24.69 -12.53 17.57
CA GLY A 26 24.62 -13.27 18.84
C GLY A 26 24.45 -12.39 20.08
N GLY A 27 24.29 -11.08 19.94
CA GLY A 27 24.17 -10.13 21.06
C GLY A 27 25.49 -9.78 21.76
N GLN A 28 26.63 -10.26 21.25
CA GLN A 28 27.97 -10.06 21.80
C GLN A 28 28.58 -8.74 21.29
N ARG A 29 28.02 -7.61 21.76
CA ARG A 29 28.32 -6.24 21.30
C ARG A 29 29.81 -5.84 21.47
N GLU A 30 30.42 -6.13 22.61
CA GLU A 30 31.84 -5.81 22.90
C GLU A 30 32.79 -6.62 22.01
N GLN A 31 32.45 -7.88 21.72
CA GLN A 31 33.23 -8.71 20.81
C GLN A 31 33.13 -8.22 19.38
N ALA A 32 31.94 -7.80 18.94
CA ALA A 32 31.75 -7.18 17.63
C ALA A 32 32.57 -5.88 17.50
N LEU A 33 32.61 -5.06 18.55
CA LEU A 33 33.40 -3.83 18.60
C LEU A 33 34.90 -4.13 18.46
N GLY A 34 35.43 -5.07 19.26
CA GLY A 34 36.85 -5.43 19.22
C GLY A 34 37.27 -5.97 17.85
N LEU A 35 36.40 -6.74 17.18
CA LEU A 35 36.65 -7.27 15.84
C LEU A 35 36.62 -6.17 14.77
N LEU A 36 35.74 -5.18 14.88
CA LEU A 36 35.72 -4.02 13.97
C LEU A 36 36.91 -3.08 14.19
N GLN A 37 37.34 -2.88 15.44
CA GLN A 37 38.55 -2.12 15.75
C GLN A 37 39.80 -2.81 15.19
N GLN A 38 39.85 -4.14 15.26
CA GLN A 38 40.90 -4.93 14.61
C GLN A 38 40.85 -4.78 13.09
N ALA A 39 39.68 -4.85 12.48
CA ALA A 39 39.51 -4.65 11.05
C ALA A 39 39.95 -3.23 10.62
N HIS A 40 39.56 -2.21 11.39
CA HIS A 40 39.89 -0.81 11.12
C HIS A 40 41.38 -0.54 11.25
N ALA A 41 42.04 -1.09 12.26
CA ALA A 41 43.49 -0.96 12.44
C ALA A 41 44.31 -1.50 11.25
N HIS A 42 43.75 -2.45 10.49
CA HIS A 42 44.42 -3.04 9.32
C HIS A 42 43.97 -2.43 7.99
N ALA A 43 42.83 -1.74 7.96
CA ALA A 43 42.32 -1.02 6.80
C ALA A 43 41.67 0.30 7.27
N PRO A 44 42.49 1.28 7.72
CA PRO A 44 42.01 2.50 8.37
C PRO A 44 41.23 3.42 7.41
N ASP A 45 41.52 3.34 6.11
CA ASP A 45 40.84 4.13 5.07
C ASP A 45 39.58 3.42 4.50
N ASP A 46 39.20 2.25 5.04
CA ASP A 46 38.01 1.53 4.60
C ASP A 46 36.76 2.13 5.26
N VAL A 47 36.06 2.95 4.48
CA VAL A 47 34.85 3.68 4.87
C VAL A 47 33.74 2.75 5.38
N GLY A 48 33.68 1.50 4.89
CA GLY A 48 32.71 0.51 5.33
C GLY A 48 33.01 0.03 6.75
N ILE A 49 34.29 -0.18 7.08
CA ILE A 49 34.73 -0.54 8.43
C ILE A 49 34.53 0.62 9.40
N GLU A 50 34.91 1.83 9.00
CA GLU A 50 34.73 3.04 9.81
C GLU A 50 33.24 3.30 10.11
N ALA A 51 32.37 3.18 9.12
CA ALA A 51 30.91 3.32 9.30
C ALA A 51 30.33 2.22 10.21
N ASN A 52 30.82 0.98 10.11
CA ASN A 52 30.39 -0.11 10.98
C ASN A 52 30.93 0.05 12.41
N LEU A 53 32.17 0.50 12.57
CA LEU A 53 32.79 0.81 13.85
C LEU A 53 32.00 1.92 14.56
N ALA A 54 31.75 3.05 13.89
CA ALA A 54 30.96 4.15 14.42
C ALA A 54 29.55 3.71 14.85
N ARG A 55 28.93 2.75 14.12
CA ARG A 55 27.59 2.23 14.46
C ARG A 55 27.60 1.25 15.63
N VAL A 56 28.60 0.38 15.74
CA VAL A 56 28.77 -0.48 16.91
C VAL A 56 29.14 0.36 18.12
N GLU A 57 29.98 1.39 17.97
CA GLU A 57 30.28 2.38 19.01
C GLU A 57 29.06 3.21 19.41
N LEU A 58 28.17 3.59 18.48
CA LEU A 58 26.89 4.22 18.80
C LEU A 58 25.91 3.25 19.49
N GLY A 59 25.90 1.98 19.07
CA GLY A 59 25.09 0.92 19.66
C GLY A 59 25.56 0.50 21.05
N VAL A 60 26.87 0.45 21.28
CA VAL A 60 27.54 0.28 22.58
C VAL A 60 27.35 1.54 23.41
N GLY A 61 27.54 2.73 22.84
CA GLY A 61 27.33 4.02 23.47
C GLY A 61 25.88 4.25 23.91
N ARG A 62 24.88 3.67 23.24
CA ARG A 62 23.49 3.64 23.71
C ARG A 62 23.27 2.65 24.85
N VAL A 63 23.98 1.52 24.87
CA VAL A 63 23.95 0.52 25.97
C VAL A 63 24.74 1.02 27.18
N GLU A 64 25.86 1.72 26.96
CA GLU A 64 26.63 2.44 27.97
C GLU A 64 25.88 3.66 28.45
N ALA A 65 25.19 4.43 27.60
CA ALA A 65 24.29 5.50 28.04
C ALA A 65 23.04 4.96 28.75
N ALA A 66 22.64 3.70 28.53
CA ALA A 66 21.60 3.02 29.30
C ALA A 66 22.17 2.48 30.64
N ARG A 67 23.41 1.97 30.66
CA ARG A 67 24.15 1.58 31.87
C ARG A 67 24.57 2.78 32.73
N HIS A 68 24.92 3.91 32.12
CA HIS A 68 25.22 5.20 32.75
C HIS A 68 23.94 5.97 33.12
N ARG A 69 22.79 5.69 32.46
CA ARG A 69 21.48 6.08 33.01
C ARG A 69 21.10 5.23 34.23
N ALA A 70 21.65 4.03 34.37
CA ALA A 70 21.60 3.24 35.61
C ALA A 70 22.73 3.59 36.61
N ALA A 71 23.76 4.35 36.21
CA ALA A 71 24.87 4.79 37.05
C ALA A 71 25.43 6.15 36.56
N GLY A 72 24.86 7.23 37.09
CA GLY A 72 24.90 8.59 36.52
C GLY A 72 26.23 9.18 36.10
N LEU A 73 26.21 9.94 34.99
CA LEU A 73 26.80 11.28 34.81
C LEU A 73 26.49 11.82 33.41
N ALA A 74 26.17 13.11 33.34
CA ALA A 74 25.55 13.77 32.20
C ALA A 74 26.57 14.36 31.20
N LEU A 75 26.48 13.97 29.92
CA LEU A 75 26.86 14.85 28.81
C LEU A 75 25.67 15.78 28.51
N LYS A 76 25.93 17.08 28.32
CA LYS A 76 24.87 18.05 28.02
C LYS A 76 24.36 17.82 26.59
N GLN A 77 23.06 17.54 26.46
CA GLN A 77 22.31 17.27 25.22
C GLN A 77 22.73 18.04 23.94
N PRO A 78 23.03 19.36 23.98
CA PRO A 78 23.33 20.10 22.74
C PRO A 78 24.63 19.70 22.01
N GLN A 79 25.64 19.15 22.70
CA GLN A 79 26.90 18.74 22.05
C GLN A 79 26.79 17.40 21.32
N ALA A 80 25.95 16.48 21.83
CA ALA A 80 25.65 15.21 21.15
C ALA A 80 24.79 15.44 19.89
N GLN A 81 23.83 16.37 19.95
CA GLN A 81 22.99 16.74 18.80
C GLN A 81 23.78 17.38 17.65
N ALA A 82 24.76 18.24 17.95
CA ALA A 82 25.59 18.88 16.94
C ALA A 82 26.48 17.87 16.20
N LEU A 83 27.10 16.94 16.93
CA LEU A 83 27.92 15.88 16.34
C LEU A 83 27.08 14.88 15.53
N GLU A 84 25.87 14.54 15.99
CA GLU A 84 24.92 13.73 15.21
C GLU A 84 24.49 14.43 13.91
N GLN A 85 24.31 15.76 13.91
CA GLN A 85 23.98 16.53 12.72
C GLN A 85 25.16 16.64 11.74
N GLU A 86 26.38 16.82 12.25
CA GLU A 86 27.60 16.92 11.43
C GLU A 86 27.96 15.56 10.78
N LEU A 87 27.85 14.46 11.54
CA LEU A 87 28.01 13.10 11.00
C LEU A 87 26.88 12.72 10.03
N ALA A 88 25.64 13.15 10.28
CA ALA A 88 24.54 12.98 9.33
C ALA A 88 24.81 13.75 8.02
N GLN A 89 25.34 14.97 8.10
CA GLN A 89 25.74 15.75 6.92
C GLN A 89 26.92 15.11 6.16
N ALA A 90 27.92 14.57 6.86
CA ALA A 90 29.04 13.85 6.25
C ALA A 90 28.59 12.55 5.55
N TYR A 91 27.65 11.82 6.15
CA TYR A 91 27.05 10.61 5.57
C TYR A 91 26.19 10.93 4.33
N LEU A 92 25.52 12.09 4.33
CA LEU A 92 24.76 12.60 3.18
C LEU A 92 25.65 12.98 1.99
N ALA A 93 26.96 13.20 2.18
CA ALA A 93 27.89 13.53 1.10
C ALA A 93 28.41 12.32 0.32
N ILE A 94 28.21 11.09 0.80
CA ILE A 94 28.68 9.88 0.14
C ILE A 94 27.77 9.56 -1.05
N VAL A 95 28.36 9.41 -2.24
CA VAL A 95 27.64 9.14 -3.49
C VAL A 95 27.98 7.74 -3.97
N ARG A 96 26.95 6.90 -4.22
CA ARG A 96 27.14 5.64 -4.93
C ARG A 96 27.22 5.90 -6.44
N PRO A 97 28.33 5.56 -7.11
CA PRO A 97 28.45 5.71 -8.57
C PRO A 97 27.50 4.75 -9.31
N PRO A 98 27.15 5.04 -10.59
CA PRO A 98 26.38 4.11 -11.40
C PRO A 98 27.19 2.84 -11.67
N ALA A 99 26.65 1.68 -11.32
CA ALA A 99 27.30 0.40 -11.52
C ALA A 99 27.18 -0.11 -12.97
N LEU A 100 26.14 0.31 -13.71
CA LEU A 100 25.77 -0.29 -15.00
C LEU A 100 25.45 0.67 -16.14
N ALA A 101 25.77 1.96 -15.97
CA ALA A 101 25.74 2.91 -17.07
C ALA A 101 26.60 2.40 -18.24
N GLY A 102 26.02 2.41 -19.45
CA GLY A 102 26.63 1.85 -20.66
C GLY A 102 26.42 0.34 -20.85
N ARG A 103 25.77 -0.35 -19.92
CA ARG A 103 25.48 -1.79 -20.00
C ARG A 103 23.98 -2.10 -19.95
N PHE A 104 23.32 -1.70 -18.87
CA PHE A 104 21.88 -1.94 -18.70
C PHE A 104 21.05 -0.79 -19.25
N TYR A 105 21.63 0.40 -19.32
CA TYR A 105 21.03 1.60 -19.87
C TYR A 105 22.15 2.48 -20.44
N ALA A 106 21.81 3.46 -21.28
CA ALA A 106 22.81 4.29 -21.94
C ALA A 106 23.69 5.04 -20.93
N GLY A 107 25.02 5.03 -21.15
CA GLY A 107 25.97 5.78 -20.33
C GLY A 107 26.02 7.27 -20.67
N ASP A 108 25.57 7.64 -21.88
CA ASP A 108 25.39 9.03 -22.29
C ASP A 108 24.05 9.57 -21.78
N ALA A 109 24.09 10.74 -21.14
CA ALA A 109 22.93 11.36 -20.51
C ALA A 109 21.81 11.70 -21.52
N ALA A 110 22.17 12.21 -22.70
CA ALA A 110 21.20 12.62 -23.70
C ALA A 110 20.50 11.42 -24.34
N GLN A 111 21.25 10.35 -24.62
CA GLN A 111 20.69 9.08 -25.10
C GLN A 111 19.79 8.44 -24.04
N LEU A 112 20.25 8.37 -22.78
CA LEU A 112 19.45 7.81 -21.68
C LEU A 112 18.13 8.56 -21.49
N ALA A 113 18.16 9.89 -21.53
CA ALA A 113 16.95 10.71 -21.45
C ALA A 113 15.98 10.39 -22.60
N ARG A 114 16.47 10.33 -23.85
CA ARG A 114 15.65 9.99 -25.02
C ARG A 114 15.02 8.60 -24.90
N ASP A 115 15.80 7.60 -24.51
CA ASP A 115 15.34 6.21 -24.42
C ASP A 115 14.22 6.06 -23.37
N VAL A 116 14.42 6.66 -22.20
CA VAL A 116 13.43 6.65 -21.11
C VAL A 116 12.19 7.46 -21.48
N ASP A 117 12.34 8.65 -22.08
CA ASP A 117 11.22 9.47 -22.52
C ASP A 117 10.38 8.77 -23.59
N ALA A 118 11.03 8.08 -24.53
CA ALA A 118 10.35 7.30 -25.56
C ALA A 118 9.54 6.16 -24.95
N ALA A 119 10.12 5.40 -24.01
CA ALA A 119 9.42 4.32 -23.32
C ALA A 119 8.21 4.86 -22.51
N LEU A 120 8.39 5.95 -21.75
CA LEU A 120 7.31 6.60 -21.00
C LEU A 120 6.20 7.15 -21.89
N SER A 121 6.54 7.69 -23.07
CA SER A 121 5.57 8.22 -24.02
C SER A 121 4.76 7.12 -24.70
N GLN A 122 5.42 6.02 -25.09
CA GLN A 122 4.75 4.84 -25.64
C GLN A 122 3.80 4.21 -24.61
N ALA A 123 4.25 4.06 -23.36
CA ALA A 123 3.41 3.57 -22.28
C ALA A 123 2.18 4.46 -22.04
N GLN A 124 2.36 5.79 -22.04
CA GLN A 124 1.25 6.73 -21.88
C GLN A 124 0.22 6.61 -23.01
N GLN A 125 0.67 6.49 -24.27
CA GLN A 125 -0.22 6.30 -25.41
C GLN A 125 -1.04 5.02 -25.30
N ALA A 126 -0.43 3.92 -24.85
CA ALA A 126 -1.12 2.66 -24.62
C ALA A 126 -2.17 2.72 -23.48
N GLN A 127 -2.08 3.72 -22.60
CA GLN A 127 -2.90 3.86 -21.39
C GLN A 127 -4.00 4.93 -21.48
N GLN A 128 -4.11 5.69 -22.58
CA GLN A 128 -5.06 6.82 -22.76
C GLN A 128 -6.57 6.48 -22.64
N VAL A 129 -6.93 5.26 -22.22
CA VAL A 129 -8.32 4.81 -21.99
C VAL A 129 -8.65 4.73 -20.48
N ARG A 130 -7.74 5.13 -19.58
CA ARG A 130 -7.88 4.87 -18.13
C ARG A 130 -7.69 6.12 -17.28
N ASP A 131 -8.80 6.74 -16.87
CA ASP A 131 -8.81 7.78 -15.84
C ASP A 131 -8.64 7.14 -14.46
N GLU A 132 -7.40 6.98 -14.03
CA GLU A 132 -7.12 6.57 -12.65
C GLU A 132 -7.28 7.75 -11.70
N VAL A 133 -8.30 7.66 -10.85
CA VAL A 133 -8.62 8.70 -9.85
C VAL A 133 -7.57 8.75 -8.73
N GLN A 134 -6.92 7.63 -8.42
CA GLN A 134 -5.95 7.50 -7.33
C GLN A 134 -4.62 6.90 -7.80
N PRO A 135 -3.47 7.36 -7.27
CA PRO A 135 -2.18 6.77 -7.60
C PRO A 135 -2.10 5.33 -7.09
N PRO A 136 -1.37 4.44 -7.80
CA PRO A 136 -1.03 3.15 -7.23
C PRO A 136 -0.17 3.33 -5.97
N LYS A 137 -0.48 2.56 -4.93
CA LYS A 137 0.27 2.54 -3.67
C LYS A 137 1.55 1.70 -3.78
N VAL A 138 1.46 0.60 -4.53
CA VAL A 138 2.60 -0.28 -4.82
C VAL A 138 2.70 -0.48 -6.32
N LEU A 139 3.91 -0.38 -6.86
CA LEU A 139 4.25 -0.84 -8.20
C LEU A 139 5.18 -2.04 -8.10
N VAL A 140 4.98 -3.04 -8.95
CA VAL A 140 5.89 -4.18 -9.13
C VAL A 140 6.42 -4.09 -10.54
N LEU A 141 7.73 -3.83 -10.71
CA LEU A 141 8.33 -3.54 -12.02
C LEU A 141 9.62 -4.35 -12.28
N PRO A 142 9.89 -4.72 -13.55
CA PRO A 142 11.10 -5.45 -13.93
C PRO A 142 12.36 -4.59 -13.86
N HIS A 143 13.53 -5.25 -13.85
CA HIS A 143 14.84 -4.60 -13.71
C HIS A 143 15.95 -5.11 -14.63
N ALA A 144 15.62 -5.87 -15.68
CA ALA A 144 16.57 -6.10 -16.77
C ALA A 144 17.02 -4.78 -17.45
N GLY A 145 17.95 -4.88 -18.40
CA GLY A 145 18.39 -3.72 -19.19
C GLY A 145 17.22 -3.05 -19.92
N HIS A 146 17.28 -1.71 -20.06
CA HIS A 146 16.20 -0.88 -20.61
C HIS A 146 15.74 -1.32 -22.00
N VAL A 147 16.66 -1.82 -22.83
CA VAL A 147 16.35 -2.34 -24.17
C VAL A 147 15.46 -3.59 -24.14
N TYR A 148 15.43 -4.32 -23.03
CA TYR A 148 14.60 -5.52 -22.84
C TYR A 148 13.35 -5.22 -22.04
N SER A 149 13.48 -4.69 -20.82
CA SER A 149 12.35 -4.53 -19.88
C SER A 149 11.88 -3.09 -19.70
N GLY A 150 12.58 -2.11 -20.26
CA GLY A 150 12.30 -0.68 -20.03
C GLY A 150 10.90 -0.27 -20.47
N GLY A 151 10.42 -0.80 -21.61
CA GLY A 151 9.04 -0.58 -22.06
C GLY A 151 7.99 -1.17 -21.09
N MET A 152 8.28 -2.30 -20.46
CA MET A 152 7.39 -2.92 -19.47
C MET A 152 7.39 -2.13 -18.16
N ALA A 153 8.57 -1.71 -17.67
CA ALA A 153 8.68 -0.85 -16.49
C ALA A 153 7.99 0.51 -16.69
N ALA A 154 8.13 1.10 -17.89
CA ALA A 154 7.50 2.37 -18.25
C ALA A 154 5.97 2.37 -18.10
N GLN A 155 5.31 1.22 -18.28
CA GLN A 155 3.88 1.09 -18.05
C GLN A 155 3.49 1.41 -16.60
N GLY A 156 4.30 1.01 -15.61
CA GLY A 156 4.04 1.37 -14.22
C GLY A 156 4.27 2.85 -13.95
N TYR A 157 5.40 3.38 -14.42
CA TYR A 157 5.76 4.79 -14.23
C TYR A 157 4.79 5.76 -14.88
N ALA A 158 4.25 5.43 -16.06
CA ALA A 158 3.31 6.29 -16.77
C ALA A 158 2.03 6.57 -15.96
N LEU A 159 1.61 5.64 -15.08
CA LEU A 159 0.46 5.81 -14.17
C LEU A 159 0.66 6.92 -13.15
N LEU A 160 1.90 7.30 -12.84
CA LEU A 160 2.19 8.31 -11.83
C LEU A 160 2.11 9.74 -12.37
N ARG A 161 2.05 9.93 -13.71
CA ARG A 161 2.04 11.27 -14.34
C ARG A 161 0.98 12.22 -13.79
N PRO A 162 -0.27 11.79 -13.52
CA PRO A 162 -1.30 12.67 -12.94
C PRO A 162 -1.06 13.00 -11.46
N HIS A 163 -0.11 12.31 -10.79
CA HIS A 163 0.05 12.31 -9.34
C HIS A 163 1.44 12.75 -8.86
N LEU A 164 2.29 13.28 -9.76
CA LEU A 164 3.69 13.62 -9.44
C LEU A 164 3.85 14.58 -8.26
N GLN A 165 2.91 15.51 -8.08
CA GLN A 165 2.93 16.50 -6.99
C GLN A 165 2.59 15.90 -5.62
N ARG A 166 1.90 14.75 -5.62
CA ARG A 166 1.45 14.04 -4.42
C ARG A 166 2.55 13.17 -3.86
N ILE A 167 3.28 12.46 -4.72
CA ILE A 167 4.34 11.53 -4.31
C ILE A 167 5.61 12.30 -3.96
N ARG A 168 6.05 12.18 -2.70
CA ARG A 168 7.26 12.81 -2.14
C ARG A 168 8.34 11.80 -1.78
N LYS A 169 7.97 10.53 -1.61
CA LYS A 169 8.87 9.45 -1.21
C LYS A 169 8.63 8.21 -2.06
N ILE A 170 9.73 7.57 -2.47
CA ILE A 170 9.70 6.26 -3.12
C ILE A 170 10.55 5.28 -2.32
N VAL A 171 9.97 4.17 -1.85
CA VAL A 171 10.71 3.08 -1.21
C VAL A 171 10.88 1.96 -2.23
N ILE A 172 12.13 1.67 -2.63
CA ILE A 172 12.42 0.66 -3.66
C ILE A 172 13.02 -0.58 -2.99
N LEU A 173 12.39 -1.75 -3.16
CA LEU A 173 12.89 -3.02 -2.65
C LEU A 173 13.23 -3.95 -3.81
N GLY A 174 14.40 -4.56 -3.78
CA GLY A 174 14.86 -5.50 -4.81
C GLY A 174 15.77 -6.57 -4.24
N PRO A 175 15.99 -7.68 -4.95
CA PRO A 175 16.81 -8.79 -4.46
C PRO A 175 18.31 -8.48 -4.51
N THR A 176 19.10 -9.22 -3.75
CA THR A 176 20.56 -9.24 -3.89
C THR A 176 21.01 -10.26 -4.94
N HIS A 177 21.74 -9.85 -5.97
CA HIS A 177 22.32 -10.73 -7.00
C HIS A 177 23.84 -10.91 -6.85
N ARG A 178 24.54 -9.86 -6.39
CA ARG A 178 26.01 -9.84 -6.38
C ARG A 178 26.61 -10.27 -5.05
N MET A 179 26.02 -9.83 -3.95
CA MET A 179 26.52 -10.08 -2.60
C MET A 179 25.39 -10.66 -1.75
N ALA A 180 25.63 -11.81 -1.15
CA ALA A 180 24.66 -12.40 -0.23
C ALA A 180 24.54 -11.55 1.03
N VAL A 181 23.31 -11.16 1.37
CA VAL A 181 22.97 -10.45 2.61
C VAL A 181 22.02 -11.33 3.41
N ARG A 182 22.20 -11.41 4.74
CA ARG A 182 21.23 -12.04 5.66
C ARG A 182 20.41 -10.95 6.34
N GLY A 183 19.30 -10.57 5.72
CA GLY A 183 18.51 -9.41 6.13
C GLY A 183 18.19 -8.46 4.97
N VAL A 184 17.88 -7.22 5.31
CA VAL A 184 17.68 -6.11 4.39
C VAL A 184 18.83 -5.12 4.53
N ALA A 185 19.53 -4.82 3.44
CA ALA A 185 20.65 -3.88 3.41
C ALA A 185 20.19 -2.47 3.01
N LEU A 186 20.41 -1.52 3.91
CA LEU A 186 20.44 -0.09 3.68
C LEU A 186 21.67 0.28 2.83
N PRO A 187 21.57 1.33 2.02
CA PRO A 187 22.61 1.68 1.05
C PRO A 187 23.84 2.33 1.66
N GLY A 188 23.68 2.91 2.84
CA GLY A 188 24.68 3.66 3.57
C GLY A 188 25.42 4.76 2.82
N VAL A 189 24.73 5.38 1.86
CA VAL A 189 25.16 6.55 1.11
C VAL A 189 24.07 7.62 1.15
N GLY A 190 24.43 8.87 0.90
CA GLY A 190 23.49 9.98 0.82
C GLY A 190 22.79 10.12 -0.53
N SER A 191 23.40 9.64 -1.62
CA SER A 191 22.78 9.67 -2.95
C SER A 191 23.30 8.58 -3.89
N PHE A 192 22.53 8.30 -4.93
CA PHE A 192 22.91 7.45 -6.06
C PHE A 192 23.12 8.32 -7.29
N ALA A 193 24.28 8.21 -7.94
CA ALA A 193 24.54 8.89 -9.21
C ALA A 193 24.04 8.07 -10.41
N THR A 194 23.49 8.77 -11.40
CA THR A 194 23.20 8.25 -12.74
C THR A 194 23.79 9.23 -13.78
N PRO A 195 23.82 8.87 -15.07
CA PRO A 195 24.16 9.83 -16.12
C PRO A 195 23.24 11.08 -16.17
N LEU A 196 22.04 11.01 -15.58
CA LEU A 196 21.09 12.14 -15.52
C LEU A 196 21.26 13.01 -14.27
N GLY A 197 22.16 12.66 -13.36
CA GLY A 197 22.41 13.36 -12.09
C GLY A 197 22.22 12.48 -10.86
N GLY A 198 22.27 13.09 -9.67
CA GLY A 198 22.08 12.39 -8.40
C GLY A 198 20.61 12.18 -8.03
N VAL A 199 20.35 11.11 -7.29
CA VAL A 199 19.07 10.83 -6.61
C VAL A 199 19.35 10.70 -5.12
N GLU A 200 18.73 11.55 -4.31
CA GLU A 200 18.94 11.57 -2.86
C GLU A 200 18.31 10.38 -2.16
N VAL A 201 19.03 9.84 -1.17
CA VAL A 201 18.54 8.78 -0.29
C VAL A 201 17.71 9.38 0.84
N ASP A 202 16.51 8.84 1.09
CA ASP A 202 15.69 9.24 2.24
C ASP A 202 16.29 8.70 3.55
N SER A 203 17.17 9.49 4.16
CA SER A 203 17.87 9.15 5.40
C SER A 203 16.93 9.01 6.60
N LEU A 204 15.82 9.75 6.64
CA LEU A 204 14.80 9.64 7.69
C LEU A 204 14.07 8.30 7.61
N ALA A 205 13.69 7.88 6.40
CA ALA A 205 13.09 6.58 6.16
C ALA A 205 14.09 5.44 6.47
N ALA A 206 15.37 5.59 6.10
CA ALA A 206 16.42 4.65 6.48
C ALA A 206 16.56 4.51 8.01
N HIS A 207 16.51 5.63 8.73
CA HIS A 207 16.60 5.64 10.19
C HIS A 207 15.39 4.95 10.85
N ALA A 208 14.18 5.12 10.30
CA ALA A 208 12.94 4.56 10.85
C ALA A 208 12.89 3.02 10.88
N VAL A 209 13.77 2.36 10.12
CA VAL A 209 13.86 0.88 10.06
C VAL A 209 15.19 0.34 10.57
N ALA A 210 16.14 1.20 10.94
CA ALA A 210 17.51 0.81 11.29
C ALA A 210 17.60 0.02 12.61
N ASP A 211 16.60 0.10 13.48
CA ASP A 211 16.48 -0.66 14.73
C ASP A 211 15.90 -2.07 14.55
N LEU A 212 15.35 -2.39 13.37
CA LEU A 212 14.86 -3.73 13.09
C LEU A 212 16.05 -4.72 13.07
N PRO A 213 15.94 -5.88 13.75
CA PRO A 213 17.09 -6.78 13.98
C PRO A 213 17.65 -7.40 12.68
N PHE A 214 16.87 -7.42 11.62
CA PHE A 214 17.24 -7.93 10.30
C PHE A 214 17.61 -6.81 9.30
N VAL A 215 17.71 -5.55 9.74
CA VAL A 215 18.14 -4.42 8.90
C VAL A 215 19.60 -4.10 9.17
N LEU A 216 20.38 -4.02 8.09
CA LEU A 216 21.83 -3.81 8.11
C LEU A 216 22.17 -2.60 7.23
N SER A 217 23.30 -1.93 7.48
CA SER A 217 23.86 -0.98 6.49
C SER A 217 25.04 -1.68 5.84
N VAL A 218 24.96 -1.91 4.53
CA VAL A 218 25.95 -2.67 3.77
C VAL A 218 26.15 -2.00 2.40
N PRO A 219 26.87 -0.86 2.32
CA PRO A 219 27.08 -0.14 1.07
C PRO A 219 27.69 -0.99 -0.05
N GLU A 220 28.53 -1.97 0.30
CA GLU A 220 29.20 -2.88 -0.62
C GLU A 220 28.19 -3.80 -1.33
N ALA A 221 27.09 -4.15 -0.66
CA ALA A 221 26.01 -4.92 -1.28
C ALA A 221 25.31 -4.11 -2.37
N HIS A 222 25.27 -2.79 -2.24
CA HIS A 222 24.69 -1.88 -3.24
C HIS A 222 25.66 -1.54 -4.37
N ALA A 223 26.97 -1.51 -4.10
CA ALA A 223 27.99 -0.95 -5.00
C ALA A 223 27.99 -1.51 -6.43
N GLN A 224 27.62 -2.78 -6.62
CA GLN A 224 27.57 -3.45 -7.92
C GLN A 224 26.18 -4.00 -8.27
N GLU A 225 25.18 -3.70 -7.45
CA GLU A 225 23.82 -4.20 -7.62
C GLU A 225 23.01 -3.30 -8.54
N HIS A 226 22.07 -3.91 -9.28
CA HIS A 226 21.40 -3.28 -10.41
C HIS A 226 19.91 -3.11 -10.24
N CYS A 227 19.29 -4.03 -9.50
CA CYS A 227 17.84 -4.14 -9.43
C CYS A 227 17.16 -2.85 -8.96
N LEU A 228 17.85 -2.02 -8.17
CA LEU A 228 17.37 -0.72 -7.71
C LEU A 228 17.77 0.43 -8.65
N GLU A 229 19.00 0.38 -9.18
CA GLU A 229 19.61 1.46 -9.99
C GLU A 229 18.87 1.70 -11.31
N VAL A 230 18.42 0.64 -11.98
CA VAL A 230 17.78 0.75 -13.31
C VAL A 230 16.47 1.53 -13.31
N HIS A 231 15.86 1.71 -12.13
CA HIS A 231 14.64 2.50 -11.91
C HIS A 231 14.91 4.00 -11.80
N LEU A 232 16.11 4.38 -11.38
CA LEU A 232 16.45 5.78 -11.09
C LEU A 232 16.30 6.69 -12.32
N PRO A 233 16.72 6.29 -13.54
CA PRO A 233 16.49 7.11 -14.73
C PRO A 233 15.01 7.36 -15.03
N PHE A 234 14.13 6.37 -14.80
CA PHE A 234 12.68 6.56 -14.97
C PHE A 234 12.13 7.60 -13.99
N ILE A 235 12.54 7.53 -12.71
CA ILE A 235 12.15 8.51 -11.69
C ILE A 235 12.64 9.92 -12.07
N GLN A 236 13.91 10.06 -12.45
CA GLN A 236 14.50 11.34 -12.82
C GLN A 236 13.82 11.98 -14.04
N ARG A 237 13.50 11.18 -15.06
CA ARG A 237 12.81 11.68 -16.26
C ARG A 237 11.34 11.99 -16.01
N LEU A 238 10.66 11.20 -15.20
CA LEU A 238 9.25 11.42 -14.91
C LEU A 238 9.01 12.72 -14.12
N TRP A 239 9.92 13.08 -13.23
CA TRP A 239 9.91 14.34 -12.47
C TRP A 239 10.75 15.47 -13.10
N ALA A 240 11.15 15.35 -14.36
CA ALA A 240 11.95 16.38 -15.02
C ALA A 240 11.26 17.77 -14.95
N GLY A 241 11.97 18.78 -14.45
CA GLY A 241 11.45 20.14 -14.25
C GLY A 241 10.69 20.36 -12.93
N GLN A 242 10.66 19.38 -12.04
CA GLN A 242 10.04 19.45 -10.71
C GLN A 242 11.01 18.90 -9.64
N GLU A 243 10.67 19.07 -8.36
CA GLU A 243 11.43 18.49 -7.26
C GLU A 243 11.32 16.95 -7.30
N LEU A 244 12.46 16.26 -7.26
CA LEU A 244 12.49 14.79 -7.23
C LEU A 244 11.97 14.28 -5.89
N PRO A 245 11.21 13.16 -5.86
CA PRO A 245 10.92 12.48 -4.62
C PRO A 245 12.21 11.89 -4.02
N ARG A 246 12.31 11.89 -2.68
CA ARG A 246 13.41 11.17 -2.02
C ARG A 246 13.22 9.67 -2.19
N VAL A 247 14.33 8.94 -2.34
CA VAL A 247 14.28 7.50 -2.61
C VAL A 247 14.93 6.72 -1.48
N LEU A 248 14.29 5.67 -0.97
CA LEU A 248 14.93 4.70 -0.07
C LEU A 248 15.17 3.38 -0.81
N PRO A 249 16.39 3.14 -1.33
CA PRO A 249 16.75 1.87 -1.96
C PRO A 249 17.11 0.80 -0.90
N LEU A 250 16.44 -0.34 -0.93
CA LEU A 250 16.61 -1.46 0.01
C LEU A 250 16.89 -2.76 -0.75
N LEU A 251 18.01 -3.39 -0.42
CA LEU A 251 18.32 -4.72 -0.94
C LEU A 251 17.83 -5.79 0.02
N VAL A 252 17.02 -6.72 -0.47
CA VAL A 252 16.42 -7.80 0.30
C VAL A 252 17.18 -9.08 -0.01
N GLY A 253 17.93 -9.57 0.99
CA GLY A 253 18.65 -10.82 0.93
C GLY A 253 17.86 -11.98 1.56
N ALA A 254 18.57 -12.84 2.28
CA ALA A 254 17.97 -13.95 3.03
C ALA A 254 17.26 -13.44 4.29
N VAL A 255 15.94 -13.26 4.19
CA VAL A 255 15.03 -12.80 5.26
C VAL A 255 13.61 -13.29 4.94
N SER A 256 12.75 -13.41 5.95
CA SER A 256 11.37 -13.86 5.74
C SER A 256 10.52 -12.76 5.07
N PRO A 257 9.52 -13.10 4.23
CA PRO A 257 8.55 -12.13 3.74
C PRO A 257 7.79 -11.41 4.86
N GLN A 258 7.59 -12.05 6.01
CA GLN A 258 6.92 -11.44 7.18
C GLN A 258 7.76 -10.33 7.80
N ASP A 259 9.06 -10.52 7.94
CA ASP A 259 9.99 -9.49 8.43
C ASP A 259 10.05 -8.31 7.46
N VAL A 260 10.09 -8.58 6.16
CA VAL A 260 10.02 -7.51 5.15
C VAL A 260 8.66 -6.81 5.16
N ALA A 261 7.57 -7.52 5.44
CA ALA A 261 6.26 -6.91 5.63
C ALA A 261 6.25 -5.98 6.86
N LEU A 262 6.85 -6.38 8.00
CA LEU A 262 7.00 -5.51 9.18
C LEU A 262 7.82 -4.25 8.85
N LEU A 263 8.86 -4.38 8.03
CA LEU A 263 9.60 -3.23 7.53
C LEU A 263 8.71 -2.32 6.67
N LEU A 264 7.90 -2.89 5.76
CA LEU A 264 6.96 -2.15 4.94
C LEU A 264 5.87 -1.46 5.77
N ASP A 265 5.45 -2.02 6.91
CA ASP A 265 4.49 -1.34 7.81
C ASP A 265 5.03 0.00 8.30
N ARG A 266 6.31 0.04 8.70
CA ARG A 266 6.96 1.29 9.16
C ARG A 266 7.19 2.30 8.04
N LEU A 267 7.34 1.81 6.81
CA LEU A 267 7.63 2.61 5.62
C LEU A 267 6.39 2.89 4.76
N TRP A 268 5.21 2.39 5.15
CA TRP A 268 4.01 2.42 4.30
C TRP A 268 3.67 3.85 3.91
N GLY A 269 3.73 4.78 4.86
CA GLY A 269 3.44 6.19 4.65
C GLY A 269 2.00 6.45 4.20
N GLY A 270 1.70 7.72 3.90
CA GLY A 270 0.40 8.15 3.39
C GLY A 270 0.36 8.06 1.87
N ASP A 271 -0.51 8.86 1.27
CA ASP A 271 -0.64 8.97 -0.17
C ASP A 271 0.56 9.63 -0.88
N ASP A 272 1.51 10.13 -0.10
CA ASP A 272 2.77 10.74 -0.49
C ASP A 272 3.90 9.72 -0.71
N THR A 273 3.68 8.46 -0.36
CA THR A 273 4.69 7.41 -0.36
C THR A 273 4.31 6.30 -1.33
N LEU A 274 5.15 6.09 -2.34
CA LEU A 274 5.08 4.98 -3.28
C LEU A 274 6.03 3.85 -2.85
N ILE A 275 5.54 2.61 -2.88
CA ILE A 275 6.39 1.42 -2.72
C ILE A 275 6.65 0.82 -4.10
N LEU A 276 7.90 0.59 -4.43
CA LEU A 276 8.34 -0.03 -5.68
C LEU A 276 9.02 -1.36 -5.36
N ILE A 277 8.42 -2.46 -5.81
CA ILE A 277 9.01 -3.79 -5.76
C ILE A 277 9.67 -4.08 -7.09
N SER A 278 10.96 -4.36 -7.06
CA SER A 278 11.74 -4.65 -8.25
C SER A 278 11.98 -6.15 -8.42
N THR A 279 11.45 -6.71 -9.51
CA THR A 279 11.62 -8.13 -9.83
C THR A 279 11.39 -8.42 -11.31
N ASP A 280 12.28 -9.23 -11.89
CA ASP A 280 12.00 -9.98 -13.13
C ASP A 280 11.33 -11.32 -12.76
N LEU A 281 10.76 -12.02 -13.75
CA LEU A 281 10.11 -13.33 -13.57
C LEU A 281 11.09 -14.49 -13.84
N SER A 282 10.70 -15.51 -14.61
CA SER A 282 11.55 -16.67 -14.89
C SER A 282 12.80 -16.29 -15.68
N HIS A 283 13.88 -17.07 -15.50
CA HIS A 283 15.19 -16.81 -16.10
C HIS A 283 15.69 -18.01 -16.90
N PHE A 284 16.16 -17.73 -18.12
CA PHE A 284 16.94 -18.64 -18.95
C PHE A 284 16.22 -19.91 -19.40
N HIS A 285 14.90 -19.83 -19.57
CA HIS A 285 14.08 -20.87 -20.17
C HIS A 285 13.88 -20.63 -21.67
N THR A 286 13.41 -21.66 -22.39
CA THR A 286 12.91 -21.44 -23.75
C THR A 286 11.67 -20.54 -23.70
N TYR A 287 11.39 -19.84 -24.80
CA TYR A 287 10.25 -18.92 -24.87
C TYR A 287 8.92 -19.54 -24.41
N GLU A 288 8.63 -20.77 -24.85
CA GLU A 288 7.37 -21.46 -24.51
C GLU A 288 7.31 -21.84 -23.01
N GLN A 289 8.43 -22.31 -22.46
CA GLN A 289 8.54 -22.64 -21.04
C GLN A 289 8.39 -21.39 -20.16
N ALA A 290 9.09 -20.31 -20.52
CA ALA A 290 8.99 -19.03 -19.83
C ALA A 290 7.55 -18.52 -19.84
N CYS A 291 6.89 -18.50 -21.01
CA CYS A 291 5.47 -18.13 -21.10
C CYS A 291 4.56 -18.94 -20.16
N SER A 292 4.73 -20.26 -20.12
CA SER A 292 3.90 -21.09 -19.23
C SER A 292 4.15 -20.79 -17.75
N MET A 293 5.41 -20.65 -17.35
CA MET A 293 5.79 -20.39 -15.95
C MET A 293 5.43 -18.98 -15.50
N ASP A 294 5.66 -17.99 -16.35
CA ASP A 294 5.45 -16.58 -16.06
C ASP A 294 3.96 -16.25 -15.98
N LEU A 295 3.12 -16.81 -16.87
CA LEU A 295 1.67 -16.63 -16.79
C LEU A 295 1.07 -17.28 -15.53
N ALA A 296 1.59 -18.44 -15.10
CA ALA A 296 1.20 -19.04 -13.83
C ALA A 296 1.62 -18.14 -12.64
N THR A 297 2.81 -17.56 -12.70
CA THR A 297 3.31 -16.60 -11.70
C THR A 297 2.45 -15.33 -11.67
N CYS A 298 2.03 -14.80 -12.83
CA CYS A 298 1.13 -13.66 -12.91
C CYS A 298 -0.23 -13.96 -12.27
N ALA A 299 -0.79 -15.16 -12.51
CA ALA A 299 -2.04 -15.59 -11.87
C ALA A 299 -1.90 -15.70 -10.34
N GLN A 300 -0.76 -16.15 -9.84
CA GLN A 300 -0.46 -16.17 -8.41
C GLN A 300 -0.36 -14.76 -7.81
N VAL A 301 0.30 -13.82 -8.49
CA VAL A 301 0.35 -12.41 -8.07
C VAL A 301 -1.05 -11.78 -8.04
N LEU A 302 -1.86 -12.01 -9.08
CA LEU A 302 -3.24 -11.50 -9.17
C LEU A 302 -4.16 -12.08 -8.08
N SER A 303 -3.92 -13.33 -7.66
CA SER A 303 -4.62 -13.95 -6.53
C SER A 303 -3.98 -13.64 -5.17
N MET A 304 -2.95 -12.79 -5.14
CA MET A 304 -2.20 -12.41 -3.95
C MET A 304 -1.61 -13.59 -3.17
N ALA A 305 -1.15 -14.62 -3.89
CA ALA A 305 -0.37 -15.71 -3.30
C ALA A 305 0.93 -15.16 -2.69
N THR A 306 1.37 -15.70 -1.56
CA THR A 306 2.49 -15.16 -0.76
C THR A 306 3.63 -16.16 -0.59
N ASP A 307 3.64 -17.20 -1.42
CA ASP A 307 4.57 -18.34 -1.42
C ASP A 307 5.35 -18.45 -2.74
N LEU A 308 5.44 -17.34 -3.49
CA LEU A 308 6.28 -17.26 -4.69
C LEU A 308 7.74 -17.56 -4.32
N ASN A 309 8.44 -18.30 -5.16
CA ASN A 309 9.85 -18.61 -4.94
C ASN A 309 10.79 -17.90 -5.93
N HIS A 310 12.10 -17.92 -5.64
CA HIS A 310 13.11 -17.20 -6.42
C HIS A 310 13.31 -17.69 -7.86
N GLN A 311 12.76 -18.85 -8.25
CA GLN A 311 12.75 -19.31 -9.64
C GLN A 311 11.61 -18.66 -10.45
N GLN A 312 10.53 -18.29 -9.77
CA GLN A 312 9.37 -17.63 -10.37
C GLN A 312 9.57 -16.13 -10.51
N ALA A 313 10.20 -15.50 -9.50
CA ALA A 313 10.56 -14.09 -9.53
C ALA A 313 11.85 -13.88 -8.73
N CYS A 314 12.85 -13.20 -9.29
CA CYS A 314 14.12 -13.00 -8.57
C CYS A 314 13.92 -12.23 -7.25
N GLY A 315 13.00 -11.25 -7.25
CA GLY A 315 12.53 -10.48 -6.10
C GLY A 315 11.34 -11.12 -5.37
N ALA A 316 11.24 -12.45 -5.33
CA ALA A 316 10.14 -13.16 -4.67
C ALA A 316 9.92 -12.74 -3.21
N THR A 317 10.97 -12.54 -2.41
CA THR A 317 10.84 -12.13 -1.00
C THR A 317 10.14 -10.76 -0.83
N PRO A 318 10.63 -9.65 -1.43
CA PRO A 318 9.92 -8.38 -1.35
C PRO A 318 8.55 -8.39 -2.04
N LEU A 319 8.36 -9.19 -3.10
CA LEU A 319 7.05 -9.37 -3.74
C LEU A 319 6.04 -10.04 -2.81
N ASN A 320 6.40 -11.16 -2.18
CA ASN A 320 5.55 -11.83 -1.20
C ASN A 320 5.22 -10.91 -0.01
N ALA A 321 6.17 -10.11 0.45
CA ALA A 321 5.95 -9.12 1.51
C ALA A 321 4.94 -8.04 1.09
N ALA A 322 5.04 -7.53 -0.14
CA ALA A 322 4.07 -6.59 -0.68
C ALA A 322 2.68 -7.21 -0.85
N LEU A 323 2.59 -8.48 -1.23
CA LEU A 323 1.32 -9.21 -1.35
C LEU A 323 0.70 -9.53 0.02
N LEU A 324 1.51 -9.82 1.04
CA LEU A 324 1.06 -9.91 2.44
C LEU A 324 0.45 -8.57 2.89
N GLN A 325 1.12 -7.47 2.55
CA GLN A 325 0.63 -6.13 2.85
C GLN A 325 -0.65 -5.79 2.09
N ALA A 326 -0.71 -6.14 0.81
CA ALA A 326 -1.88 -5.97 -0.03
C ALA A 326 -3.10 -6.67 0.56
N ARG A 327 -2.96 -7.92 1.03
CA ARG A 327 -4.04 -8.65 1.70
C ARG A 327 -4.49 -7.98 2.99
N THR A 328 -3.54 -7.55 3.81
CA THR A 328 -3.81 -6.94 5.12
C THR A 328 -4.55 -5.61 4.99
N ARG A 329 -4.22 -4.84 3.94
CA ARG A 329 -4.78 -3.50 3.68
C ARG A 329 -5.85 -3.49 2.57
N ALA A 330 -6.31 -4.68 2.15
CA ALA A 330 -7.33 -4.86 1.13
C ALA A 330 -7.05 -4.13 -0.21
N LEU A 331 -5.79 -4.11 -0.64
CA LEU A 331 -5.40 -3.52 -1.92
C LEU A 331 -5.95 -4.33 -3.09
N GLN A 332 -6.20 -3.65 -4.19
CA GLN A 332 -6.56 -4.28 -5.46
C GLN A 332 -5.32 -4.39 -6.35
N VAL A 333 -4.99 -5.60 -6.79
CA VAL A 333 -3.87 -5.85 -7.71
C VAL A 333 -4.37 -5.81 -9.15
N ARG A 334 -3.63 -5.11 -10.02
CA ARG A 334 -3.89 -5.06 -11.44
C ARG A 334 -2.61 -5.32 -12.22
N GLN A 335 -2.67 -6.26 -13.16
CA GLN A 335 -1.59 -6.47 -14.12
C GLN A 335 -1.65 -5.41 -15.23
N LEU A 336 -0.51 -4.79 -15.51
CA LEU A 336 -0.37 -3.77 -16.54
C LEU A 336 0.05 -4.40 -17.86
N GLY A 337 0.96 -5.35 -17.79
CA GLY A 337 1.47 -6.06 -18.96
C GLY A 337 2.33 -7.27 -18.57
N TYR A 338 2.63 -8.07 -19.59
CA TYR A 338 3.59 -9.17 -19.53
C TYR A 338 4.27 -9.31 -20.90
N CYS A 339 5.58 -9.54 -20.90
CA CYS A 339 6.37 -9.94 -22.06
C CYS A 339 7.64 -10.67 -21.60
N ASN A 340 8.46 -11.16 -22.51
CA ASN A 340 9.81 -11.62 -22.18
C ASN A 340 10.86 -11.02 -23.12
N SER A 341 12.14 -11.28 -22.85
CA SER A 341 13.25 -10.77 -23.66
C SER A 341 13.17 -11.17 -25.14
N GLY A 342 12.50 -12.28 -25.45
CA GLY A 342 12.24 -12.75 -26.81
C GLY A 342 11.18 -11.96 -27.58
N ASP A 343 10.45 -11.06 -26.90
CA ASP A 343 9.47 -10.13 -27.51
C ASP A 343 10.05 -8.73 -27.74
N THR A 344 11.29 -8.50 -27.27
CA THR A 344 11.93 -7.19 -27.24
C THR A 344 13.25 -7.26 -28.02
N ALA A 345 14.37 -6.83 -27.44
CA ALA A 345 15.67 -6.85 -28.11
C ALA A 345 16.26 -8.26 -28.34
N GLY A 346 15.66 -9.32 -27.78
CA GLY A 346 16.06 -10.73 -27.97
C GLY A 346 15.21 -11.52 -28.97
N ASN A 347 14.52 -10.84 -29.89
CA ASN A 347 13.52 -11.43 -30.79
C ASN A 347 14.07 -12.36 -31.90
N ALA A 348 15.39 -12.39 -32.11
CA ALA A 348 16.03 -13.35 -33.02
C ALA A 348 15.81 -14.80 -32.54
N PRO A 349 15.76 -15.80 -33.46
CA PRO A 349 15.51 -17.20 -33.09
C PRO A 349 16.44 -17.74 -31.99
N GLU A 350 17.71 -17.33 -31.99
CA GLU A 350 18.70 -17.70 -30.97
C GLU A 350 18.37 -17.12 -29.59
N GLY A 351 17.88 -15.87 -29.54
CA GLY A 351 17.48 -15.20 -28.30
C GLY A 351 16.27 -15.85 -27.63
N ARG A 352 15.40 -16.49 -28.41
CA ARG A 352 14.19 -17.18 -27.92
C ARG A 352 14.47 -18.54 -27.26
N GLN A 353 15.70 -19.04 -27.31
CA GLN A 353 16.09 -20.28 -26.63
C GLN A 353 16.36 -20.06 -25.14
N ARG A 354 16.59 -18.82 -24.71
CA ARG A 354 16.99 -18.48 -23.35
C ARG A 354 16.51 -17.07 -22.99
N VAL A 355 15.26 -16.96 -22.56
CA VAL A 355 14.61 -15.68 -22.28
C VAL A 355 14.51 -15.36 -20.79
N VAL A 356 14.23 -14.10 -20.47
CA VAL A 356 13.85 -13.64 -19.13
C VAL A 356 12.46 -13.01 -19.20
N GLY A 357 11.57 -13.39 -18.27
CA GLY A 357 10.20 -12.89 -18.20
C GLY A 357 10.08 -11.56 -17.48
N TYR A 358 9.15 -10.71 -17.94
CA TYR A 358 8.88 -9.38 -17.40
C TYR A 358 7.38 -9.16 -17.24
N ALA A 359 6.95 -8.73 -16.06
CA ALA A 359 5.59 -8.28 -15.85
C ALA A 359 5.57 -7.04 -14.96
N SER A 360 4.58 -6.20 -15.19
CA SER A 360 4.33 -5.01 -14.37
C SER A 360 2.98 -5.12 -13.72
N PHE A 361 2.91 -4.82 -12.42
CA PHE A 361 1.67 -4.78 -11.64
C PHE A 361 1.55 -3.45 -10.90
N ALA A 362 0.32 -2.98 -10.74
CA ALA A 362 -0.04 -1.86 -9.91
C ALA A 362 -1.03 -2.31 -8.84
N LEU A 363 -0.78 -1.93 -7.60
CA LEU A 363 -1.67 -2.20 -6.49
C LEU A 363 -2.20 -0.90 -5.94
N TYR A 364 -3.51 -0.82 -5.82
CA TYR A 364 -4.22 0.37 -5.36
C TYR A 364 -4.73 0.10 -3.98
N GLU A 365 -4.56 1.08 -3.09
CA GLU A 365 -5.37 1.11 -1.89
C GLU A 365 -6.84 1.10 -2.32
N PRO A 366 -7.72 0.42 -1.57
CA PRO A 366 -9.13 0.56 -1.83
C PRO A 366 -9.43 2.06 -1.79
N PRO A 367 -10.25 2.59 -2.73
CA PRO A 367 -10.57 4.00 -2.71
C PRO A 367 -11.04 4.33 -1.30
N VAL A 368 -10.25 5.19 -0.63
CA VAL A 368 -10.69 5.83 0.61
C VAL A 368 -12.05 6.39 0.26
N PRO A 369 -13.13 6.07 0.99
CA PRO A 369 -14.46 6.53 0.68
C PRO A 369 -14.42 8.02 0.34
N SER A 370 -14.50 8.34 -0.94
CA SER A 370 -14.59 9.72 -1.40
C SER A 370 -15.98 10.18 -0.96
N ALA A 371 -16.00 11.01 0.08
CA ALA A 371 -17.18 11.68 0.66
C ALA A 371 -18.25 10.79 1.32
N VAL A 372 -17.92 10.20 2.48
CA VAL A 372 -18.80 10.32 3.68
C VAL A 372 -18.11 11.10 4.81
N SER A 373 -17.01 11.79 4.51
CA SER A 373 -16.33 12.62 5.50
C SER A 373 -17.05 13.96 5.62
N GLY A 374 -17.67 14.23 6.78
CA GLY A 374 -17.98 15.62 7.13
C GLY A 374 -18.96 15.86 8.27
N LEU A 375 -19.79 14.89 8.65
CA LEU A 375 -20.70 15.08 9.79
C LEU A 375 -19.93 14.78 11.08
N ASP A 376 -19.58 15.85 11.77
CA ASP A 376 -18.96 15.81 13.09
C ASP A 376 -19.94 15.31 14.17
N ALA A 377 -19.46 15.22 15.42
CA ALA A 377 -20.29 14.77 16.53
C ALA A 377 -21.52 15.67 16.79
N GLN A 378 -21.43 16.97 16.48
CA GLN A 378 -22.55 17.91 16.65
C GLN A 378 -23.63 17.66 15.59
N ALA A 379 -23.22 17.41 14.35
CA ALA A 379 -24.11 16.98 13.29
C ALA A 379 -24.75 15.62 13.63
N GLY A 380 -23.95 14.65 14.09
CA GLY A 380 -24.40 13.35 14.58
C GLY A 380 -25.53 13.43 15.62
N ALA A 381 -25.32 14.22 16.67
CA ALA A 381 -26.32 14.45 17.71
C ALA A 381 -27.59 15.10 17.15
N SER A 382 -27.44 16.08 16.25
CA SER A 382 -28.58 16.76 15.61
C SER A 382 -29.41 15.82 14.74
N LEU A 383 -28.77 14.93 13.98
CA LEU A 383 -29.44 13.90 13.15
C LEU A 383 -30.30 12.96 14.02
N LEU A 384 -29.72 12.47 15.12
CA LEU A 384 -30.40 11.56 16.04
C LEU A 384 -31.58 12.23 16.73
N GLN A 385 -31.43 13.50 17.15
CA GLN A 385 -32.51 14.29 17.72
C GLN A 385 -33.66 14.49 16.72
N LEU A 386 -33.36 14.78 15.45
CA LEU A 386 -34.37 14.91 14.39
C LEU A 386 -35.13 13.60 14.17
N ALA A 387 -34.41 12.48 14.09
CA ALA A 387 -35.02 11.16 13.94
C ALA A 387 -35.92 10.80 15.13
N ARG A 388 -35.44 11.01 16.36
CA ARG A 388 -36.18 10.81 17.62
C ARG A 388 -37.43 11.68 17.70
N HIS A 389 -37.30 12.97 17.40
CA HIS A 389 -38.43 13.90 17.40
C HIS A 389 -39.48 13.47 16.37
N SER A 390 -39.05 13.01 15.20
CA SER A 390 -39.93 12.55 14.14
C SER A 390 -40.66 11.25 14.51
N LEU A 391 -39.98 10.32 15.18
CA LEU A 391 -40.60 9.12 15.75
C LEU A 391 -41.68 9.46 16.77
N HIS A 392 -41.42 10.36 17.72
CA HIS A 392 -42.42 10.78 18.71
C HIS A 392 -43.63 11.45 18.06
N ARG A 393 -43.41 12.30 17.06
CA ARG A 393 -44.51 12.93 16.31
C ARG A 393 -45.33 11.94 15.51
N ALA A 394 -44.70 10.93 14.92
CA ALA A 394 -45.38 9.89 14.15
C ALA A 394 -46.34 9.07 15.01
N THR A 395 -45.99 8.86 16.28
CA THR A 395 -46.71 7.97 17.20
C THR A 395 -47.65 8.72 18.15
N ALA A 396 -47.65 10.06 18.12
CA ALA A 396 -48.49 10.88 18.99
C ALA A 396 -49.99 10.67 18.71
N ALA A 397 -50.80 10.67 19.77
CA ALA A 397 -52.25 10.46 19.69
C ALA A 397 -52.99 11.59 18.92
N ALA A 398 -52.40 12.78 18.84
CA ALA A 398 -52.92 13.91 18.08
C ALA A 398 -51.90 14.35 17.02
N PRO A 399 -52.33 14.71 15.79
CA PRO A 399 -51.43 15.20 14.75
C PRO A 399 -50.74 16.49 15.20
N VAL A 400 -49.43 16.44 15.43
CA VAL A 400 -48.64 17.64 15.68
C VAL A 400 -48.36 18.31 14.34
N SER A 401 -49.01 19.44 14.05
CA SER A 401 -48.92 20.15 12.76
C SER A 401 -47.79 21.20 12.70
N ALA A 402 -47.08 21.47 13.78
CA ALA A 402 -46.05 22.52 13.80
C ALA A 402 -44.88 22.17 12.86
N PRO A 403 -44.42 23.06 11.97
CA PRO A 403 -43.22 22.81 11.15
C PRO A 403 -42.02 22.51 12.04
N VAL A 404 -41.20 21.51 11.69
CA VAL A 404 -39.89 21.35 12.33
C VAL A 404 -38.97 22.41 11.74
N PRO A 405 -38.34 23.28 12.54
CA PRO A 405 -37.40 24.27 12.04
C PRO A 405 -36.22 23.59 11.32
N ALA A 406 -35.70 24.24 10.27
CA ALA A 406 -34.49 23.77 9.62
C ALA A 406 -33.34 23.66 10.64
N PRO A 407 -32.53 22.60 10.58
CA PRO A 407 -31.42 22.43 11.51
C PRO A 407 -30.38 23.54 11.34
N ALA A 408 -29.83 24.00 12.46
CA ALA A 408 -28.74 24.99 12.48
C ALA A 408 -27.45 24.46 11.84
N VAL A 409 -27.27 23.14 11.81
CA VAL A 409 -26.12 22.48 11.16
C VAL A 409 -26.32 22.50 9.65
N GLN A 410 -25.54 23.32 8.95
CA GLN A 410 -25.69 23.59 7.53
C GLN A 410 -25.66 22.32 6.65
N ALA A 411 -24.77 21.38 6.96
CA ALA A 411 -24.63 20.12 6.21
C ALA A 411 -25.92 19.27 6.17
N LEU A 412 -26.85 19.45 7.12
CA LEU A 412 -28.13 18.73 7.14
C LEU A 412 -29.16 19.30 6.15
N ASN A 413 -28.91 20.48 5.61
CA ASN A 413 -29.75 21.11 4.59
C ASN A 413 -29.34 20.72 3.17
N GLU A 414 -28.21 20.02 3.00
CA GLU A 414 -27.74 19.51 1.71
C GLU A 414 -28.48 18.22 1.31
N LEU A 415 -28.45 17.87 0.02
CA LEU A 415 -29.04 16.63 -0.47
C LEU A 415 -28.35 15.42 0.16
N GLY A 416 -29.13 14.50 0.71
CA GLY A 416 -28.60 13.29 1.35
C GLY A 416 -29.57 12.12 1.29
N ALA A 417 -29.03 10.93 1.52
CA ALA A 417 -29.80 9.69 1.64
C ALA A 417 -29.46 9.02 2.97
N SER A 418 -30.49 8.50 3.64
CA SER A 418 -30.36 7.92 4.96
C SER A 418 -31.19 6.65 5.13
N PHE A 419 -30.78 5.81 6.06
CA PHE A 419 -31.62 4.77 6.67
C PHE A 419 -31.80 5.08 8.15
N VAL A 420 -33.04 5.03 8.61
CA VAL A 420 -33.37 5.10 10.03
C VAL A 420 -33.75 3.72 10.51
N THR A 421 -33.00 3.23 11.49
CA THR A 421 -33.20 1.92 12.11
C THR A 421 -33.68 2.12 13.54
N LEU A 422 -34.78 1.45 13.88
CA LEU A 422 -35.34 1.38 15.21
C LEU A 422 -35.05 -0.01 15.77
N THR A 423 -34.51 -0.06 16.99
CA THR A 423 -34.27 -1.32 17.69
C THR A 423 -34.89 -1.33 19.08
N GLN A 424 -35.31 -2.49 19.55
CA GLN A 424 -35.78 -2.70 20.92
C GLN A 424 -34.95 -3.81 21.55
N ALA A 425 -34.25 -3.52 22.64
CA ALA A 425 -33.32 -4.46 23.28
C ALA A 425 -32.35 -5.13 22.28
N GLY A 426 -31.84 -4.36 21.32
CA GLY A 426 -30.92 -4.84 20.26
C GLY A 426 -31.59 -5.61 19.11
N GLN A 427 -32.90 -5.84 19.15
CA GLN A 427 -33.65 -6.49 18.07
C GLN A 427 -34.26 -5.45 17.11
N LEU A 428 -34.27 -5.76 15.82
CA LEU A 428 -34.82 -4.86 14.79
C LEU A 428 -36.34 -4.68 14.97
N ARG A 429 -36.80 -3.42 15.05
CA ARG A 429 -38.21 -3.05 15.19
C ARG A 429 -38.77 -2.26 14.00
N GLY A 430 -37.90 -1.70 13.18
CA GLY A 430 -38.22 -1.03 11.92
C GLY A 430 -36.95 -0.51 11.26
N CYS A 431 -36.87 -0.57 9.93
CA CYS A 431 -35.76 0.05 9.19
C CYS A 431 -36.22 0.43 7.79
N ILE A 432 -36.25 1.73 7.53
CA ILE A 432 -36.63 2.32 6.24
C ILE A 432 -35.61 3.38 5.87
N GLY A 433 -35.34 3.51 4.57
CA GLY A 433 -34.41 4.49 4.06
C GLY A 433 -34.52 4.74 2.57
N SER A 434 -33.75 5.73 2.13
CA SER A 434 -33.55 6.13 0.75
C SER A 434 -32.18 5.66 0.27
N LEU A 435 -32.09 5.16 -0.96
CA LEU A 435 -30.80 4.79 -1.59
C LEU A 435 -30.20 5.89 -2.46
N GLN A 436 -30.98 6.93 -2.76
CA GLN A 436 -30.56 8.06 -3.60
C GLN A 436 -30.96 9.36 -2.91
N ALA A 437 -30.07 10.34 -2.95
CA ALA A 437 -30.34 11.66 -2.41
C ALA A 437 -31.30 12.41 -3.32
N HIS A 438 -32.50 12.71 -2.82
CA HIS A 438 -33.56 13.34 -3.61
C HIS A 438 -34.30 14.46 -2.85
N ARG A 439 -33.92 14.70 -1.60
CA ARG A 439 -34.35 15.78 -0.71
C ARG A 439 -33.21 16.09 0.25
N SER A 440 -33.36 17.14 1.05
CA SER A 440 -32.33 17.46 2.04
C SER A 440 -32.17 16.33 3.08
N LEU A 441 -30.99 16.17 3.65
CA LEU A 441 -30.68 15.06 4.56
C LEU A 441 -31.61 15.06 5.78
N HIS A 442 -31.91 16.22 6.36
CA HIS A 442 -32.84 16.28 7.51
C HIS A 442 -34.26 15.86 7.12
N GLU A 443 -34.79 16.31 5.98
CA GLU A 443 -36.11 15.90 5.50
C GLU A 443 -36.16 14.39 5.23
N ASP A 444 -35.08 13.83 4.69
CA ASP A 444 -34.97 12.39 4.41
C ASP A 444 -35.01 11.58 5.71
N ILE A 445 -34.24 12.00 6.72
CA ILE A 445 -34.21 11.35 8.04
C ILE A 445 -35.56 11.44 8.73
N MET A 446 -36.20 12.62 8.72
CA MET A 446 -37.52 12.79 9.33
C MET A 446 -38.56 11.89 8.68
N ALA A 447 -38.58 11.84 7.35
CA ALA A 447 -39.50 10.99 6.59
C ALA A 447 -39.23 9.49 6.83
N ASN A 448 -37.95 9.10 6.84
CA ASN A 448 -37.55 7.71 7.05
C ASN A 448 -37.77 7.25 8.49
N ALA A 449 -37.63 8.13 9.50
CA ALA A 449 -37.98 7.83 10.88
C ALA A 449 -39.48 7.56 11.05
N GLN A 450 -40.34 8.40 10.45
CA GLN A 450 -41.79 8.18 10.45
C GLN A 450 -42.16 6.89 9.72
N ALA A 451 -41.52 6.62 8.58
CA ALA A 451 -41.78 5.42 7.80
C ALA A 451 -41.28 4.14 8.50
N ALA A 452 -40.11 4.18 9.14
CA ALA A 452 -39.60 3.06 9.95
C ALA A 452 -40.54 2.74 11.12
N ALA A 453 -41.20 3.76 11.69
CA ALA A 453 -42.16 3.59 12.77
C ALA A 453 -43.53 3.04 12.30
N LEU A 454 -44.04 3.50 11.16
CA LEU A 454 -45.44 3.29 10.78
C LEU A 454 -45.67 2.47 9.51
N LYS A 455 -44.65 2.33 8.65
CA LYS A 455 -44.78 1.84 7.28
C LYS A 455 -43.84 0.68 6.92
N ASP A 456 -43.03 0.18 7.86
CA ASP A 456 -42.24 -1.02 7.62
C ASP A 456 -43.17 -2.26 7.61
N PRO A 457 -43.37 -2.92 6.46
CA PRO A 457 -44.39 -3.99 6.34
C PRO A 457 -44.06 -5.24 7.14
N ARG A 458 -42.84 -5.35 7.69
CA ARG A 458 -42.41 -6.48 8.52
C ARG A 458 -42.94 -6.40 9.95
N PHE A 459 -43.41 -5.23 10.39
CA PHE A 459 -43.78 -4.97 11.77
C PHE A 459 -45.10 -4.22 11.89
N ALA A 460 -45.80 -4.38 13.01
CA ALA A 460 -46.94 -3.53 13.33
C ALA A 460 -46.49 -2.07 13.59
N PRO A 461 -47.34 -1.06 13.35
CA PRO A 461 -47.00 0.34 13.64
C PRO A 461 -46.55 0.53 15.10
N VAL A 462 -45.49 1.30 15.32
CA VAL A 462 -44.97 1.64 16.66
C VAL A 462 -46.00 2.47 17.42
N THR A 463 -46.19 2.16 18.71
CA THR A 463 -47.14 2.88 19.57
C THR A 463 -46.47 4.06 20.31
N ALA A 464 -47.27 5.01 20.79
CA ALA A 464 -46.79 6.12 21.62
C ALA A 464 -46.05 5.68 22.88
N GLN A 465 -46.44 4.53 23.45
CA GLN A 465 -45.83 3.95 24.65
C GLN A 465 -44.51 3.23 24.33
N GLU A 466 -44.40 2.67 23.13
CA GLU A 466 -43.22 1.96 22.67
C GLU A 466 -42.11 2.92 22.22
N ALA A 467 -42.47 4.02 21.54
CA ALA A 467 -41.53 4.97 20.95
C ALA A 467 -40.39 5.45 21.88
N PRO A 468 -40.60 5.77 23.17
CA PRO A 468 -39.53 6.17 24.08
C PRO A 468 -38.53 5.05 24.41
N THR A 469 -38.92 3.78 24.25
CA THR A 469 -38.10 2.61 24.62
C THR A 469 -37.23 2.10 23.48
N LEU A 470 -37.49 2.54 22.25
CA LEU A 470 -36.72 2.14 21.08
C LEU A 470 -35.40 2.92 21.04
N ALA A 471 -34.31 2.28 20.65
CA ALA A 471 -33.07 2.96 20.28
C ALA A 471 -33.13 3.34 18.79
N VAL A 472 -32.67 4.56 18.49
CA VAL A 472 -32.61 5.11 17.13
C VAL A 472 -31.17 5.07 16.63
N GLU A 473 -31.03 4.57 15.41
CA GLU A 473 -29.79 4.58 14.64
C GLU A 473 -30.05 5.27 13.29
N VAL A 474 -29.13 6.13 12.87
CA VAL A 474 -29.16 6.79 11.57
C VAL A 474 -27.91 6.39 10.79
N SER A 475 -28.09 5.82 9.61
CA SER A 475 -27.02 5.56 8.64
C SER A 475 -27.13 6.55 7.50
N VAL A 476 -26.14 7.43 7.33
CA VAL A 476 -26.06 8.39 6.21
C VAL A 476 -25.22 7.77 5.09
N LEU A 477 -25.74 7.76 3.86
CA LEU A 477 -25.18 7.00 2.74
C LEU A 477 -24.32 7.87 1.81
N THR A 478 -23.27 7.30 1.22
CA THR A 478 -22.70 7.85 -0.03
C THR A 478 -23.70 7.74 -1.17
N ALA A 479 -23.47 8.52 -2.24
CA ALA A 479 -24.05 8.19 -3.53
C ALA A 479 -23.66 6.75 -3.94
N PRO A 480 -24.59 5.93 -4.45
CA PRO A 480 -24.24 4.60 -4.96
C PRO A 480 -23.37 4.69 -6.21
N GLU A 481 -22.25 4.00 -6.19
CA GLU A 481 -21.30 3.90 -7.29
C GLU A 481 -21.53 2.58 -8.03
N PRO A 482 -21.64 2.58 -9.38
CA PRO A 482 -21.68 1.34 -10.14
C PRO A 482 -20.44 0.49 -9.85
N LEU A 483 -20.65 -0.80 -9.60
CA LEU A 483 -19.58 -1.78 -9.42
C LEU A 483 -19.43 -2.60 -10.72
N PRO A 484 -18.53 -2.23 -11.64
CA PRO A 484 -18.31 -3.00 -12.86
C PRO A 484 -17.67 -4.35 -12.54
N PHE A 485 -18.11 -5.41 -13.20
CA PHE A 485 -17.55 -6.75 -13.04
C PHE A 485 -17.64 -7.53 -14.35
N ALA A 486 -16.80 -8.56 -14.48
CA ALA A 486 -16.76 -9.43 -15.65
C ALA A 486 -17.66 -10.67 -15.47
N ASN A 487 -17.78 -11.15 -14.23
CA ASN A 487 -18.59 -12.32 -13.84
C ASN A 487 -18.86 -12.26 -12.33
N GLU A 488 -19.65 -13.20 -11.81
CA GLU A 488 -20.00 -13.28 -10.39
C GLU A 488 -18.79 -13.34 -9.47
N SER A 489 -17.80 -14.18 -9.81
CA SER A 489 -16.60 -14.31 -8.97
C SER A 489 -15.82 -13.00 -8.88
N HIS A 490 -15.72 -12.25 -9.98
CA HIS A 490 -15.10 -10.91 -10.00
C HIS A 490 -15.92 -9.90 -9.17
N ALA A 491 -17.26 -9.95 -9.23
CA ALA A 491 -18.10 -9.10 -8.39
C ALA A 491 -17.90 -9.39 -6.90
N LEU A 492 -17.94 -10.67 -6.50
CA LEU A 492 -17.78 -11.09 -5.12
C LEU A 492 -16.41 -10.74 -4.53
N TRP A 493 -15.35 -10.81 -5.35
CA TRP A 493 -14.00 -10.42 -4.94
C TRP A 493 -13.86 -8.92 -4.65
N GLN A 494 -14.64 -8.07 -5.35
CA GLN A 494 -14.60 -6.62 -5.15
C GLN A 494 -15.39 -6.15 -3.92
N LEU A 495 -16.30 -6.96 -3.38
CA LEU A 495 -17.09 -6.60 -2.21
C LEU A 495 -16.22 -6.55 -0.96
N GLN A 496 -16.35 -5.47 -0.19
CA GLN A 496 -15.65 -5.27 1.08
C GLN A 496 -16.62 -5.49 2.24
N PRO A 497 -16.47 -6.59 3.00
CA PRO A 497 -17.25 -6.80 4.21
C PRO A 497 -17.11 -5.63 5.19
N HIS A 498 -18.21 -5.32 5.87
CA HIS A 498 -18.39 -4.22 6.83
C HIS A 498 -18.30 -2.79 6.25
N GLU A 499 -17.85 -2.64 5.00
CA GLU A 499 -17.74 -1.35 4.31
C GLU A 499 -18.87 -1.14 3.29
N HIS A 500 -19.12 -2.13 2.43
CA HIS A 500 -20.03 -1.96 1.30
C HIS A 500 -21.49 -2.27 1.65
N GLY A 501 -22.36 -1.27 1.50
CA GLY A 501 -23.76 -1.49 1.21
C GLY A 501 -23.87 -1.88 -0.27
N VAL A 502 -24.67 -2.89 -0.59
CA VAL A 502 -24.78 -3.41 -1.96
C VAL A 502 -26.20 -3.21 -2.45
N ILE A 503 -26.34 -2.65 -3.65
CA ILE A 503 -27.58 -2.60 -4.42
C ILE A 503 -27.44 -3.64 -5.52
N PHE A 504 -28.35 -4.61 -5.51
CA PHE A 504 -28.50 -5.57 -6.59
C PHE A 504 -29.68 -5.17 -7.46
N SER A 505 -29.50 -5.17 -8.77
CA SER A 505 -30.60 -5.06 -9.73
C SER A 505 -30.41 -5.99 -10.91
N CYS A 506 -31.49 -6.58 -11.40
CA CYS A 506 -31.47 -7.45 -12.57
C CYS A 506 -32.82 -7.37 -13.29
N GLU A 507 -32.79 -7.35 -14.62
CA GLU A 507 -33.99 -7.62 -15.42
C GLU A 507 -33.99 -9.09 -15.82
N HIS A 508 -35.08 -9.80 -15.52
CA HIS A 508 -35.21 -11.22 -15.85
C HIS A 508 -36.68 -11.52 -16.21
N GLU A 509 -36.89 -12.16 -17.36
CA GLU A 509 -38.23 -12.49 -17.87
C GLU A 509 -39.20 -11.29 -17.93
N GLY A 510 -38.69 -10.12 -18.35
CA GLY A 510 -39.48 -8.89 -18.46
C GLY A 510 -39.88 -8.26 -17.12
N ARG A 511 -39.30 -8.73 -16.00
CA ARG A 511 -39.52 -8.17 -14.65
C ARG A 511 -38.21 -7.60 -14.10
N ALA A 512 -38.30 -6.45 -13.44
CA ALA A 512 -37.19 -5.83 -12.73
C ALA A 512 -37.14 -6.33 -11.29
N TYR A 513 -35.99 -6.86 -10.88
CA TYR A 513 -35.70 -7.31 -9.53
C TYR A 513 -34.69 -6.36 -8.90
N ARG A 514 -34.93 -5.96 -7.65
CA ARG A 514 -34.03 -5.06 -6.93
C ARG A 514 -34.01 -5.39 -5.45
N SER A 515 -32.83 -5.38 -4.85
CA SER A 515 -32.67 -5.48 -3.41
C SER A 515 -31.44 -4.69 -2.94
N THR A 516 -31.37 -4.46 -1.63
CA THR A 516 -30.19 -3.87 -1.01
C THR A 516 -29.95 -4.48 0.36
N PHE A 517 -28.67 -4.50 0.76
CA PHE A 517 -28.23 -4.67 2.13
C PHE A 517 -27.29 -3.54 2.50
N LEU A 518 -27.44 -3.04 3.74
CA LEU A 518 -26.53 -2.09 4.36
C LEU A 518 -25.24 -2.81 4.83
N PRO A 519 -24.13 -2.08 5.06
CA PRO A 519 -22.89 -2.67 5.55
C PRO A 519 -23.03 -3.49 6.85
N GLN A 520 -23.97 -3.12 7.72
CA GLN A 520 -24.22 -3.83 8.99
C GLN A 520 -24.63 -5.31 8.79
N VAL A 521 -25.14 -5.67 7.61
CA VAL A 521 -25.52 -7.06 7.33
C VAL A 521 -24.30 -7.99 7.25
N TRP A 522 -23.11 -7.43 6.99
CA TRP A 522 -21.85 -8.19 7.00
C TRP A 522 -21.53 -8.82 8.36
N ASP A 523 -22.01 -8.24 9.47
CA ASP A 523 -21.81 -8.82 10.81
C ASP A 523 -22.45 -10.21 10.93
N GLN A 524 -23.55 -10.45 10.20
CA GLN A 524 -24.24 -11.74 10.16
C GLN A 524 -23.80 -12.59 8.96
N LEU A 525 -23.36 -11.95 7.88
CA LEU A 525 -23.00 -12.58 6.61
C LEU A 525 -21.62 -12.11 6.13
N PRO A 526 -20.52 -12.42 6.84
CA PRO A 526 -19.19 -11.90 6.50
C PRO A 526 -18.61 -12.48 5.21
N ASP A 527 -19.15 -13.61 4.74
CA ASP A 527 -18.77 -14.26 3.48
C ASP A 527 -19.51 -13.62 2.29
N PRO A 528 -18.81 -12.96 1.34
CA PRO A 528 -19.41 -12.33 0.16
C PRO A 528 -20.32 -13.24 -0.65
N ARG A 529 -20.01 -14.54 -0.76
CA ARG A 529 -20.84 -15.50 -1.50
C ARG A 529 -22.20 -15.66 -0.83
N LYS A 530 -22.21 -15.84 0.49
CA LYS A 530 -23.45 -15.96 1.27
C LYS A 530 -24.21 -14.65 1.26
N PHE A 531 -23.52 -13.52 1.40
CA PHE A 531 -24.12 -12.19 1.33
C PHE A 531 -24.86 -11.97 0.01
N MET A 532 -24.20 -12.21 -1.12
CA MET A 532 -24.80 -12.06 -2.46
C MET A 532 -25.96 -13.03 -2.69
N ALA A 533 -25.81 -14.29 -2.28
CA ALA A 533 -26.89 -15.27 -2.36
C ALA A 533 -28.15 -14.81 -1.60
N GLN A 534 -27.97 -14.24 -0.40
CA GLN A 534 -29.06 -13.68 0.39
C GLN A 534 -29.67 -12.43 -0.25
N LEU A 535 -28.83 -11.58 -0.85
CA LEU A 535 -29.26 -10.38 -1.56
C LEU A 535 -30.15 -10.74 -2.76
N LYS A 536 -29.78 -11.77 -3.53
CA LYS A 536 -30.59 -12.33 -4.62
C LYS A 536 -31.91 -12.90 -4.12
N ARG A 537 -31.89 -13.69 -3.04
CA ARG A 537 -33.11 -14.21 -2.41
C ARG A 537 -34.04 -13.09 -1.92
N LYS A 538 -33.48 -12.02 -1.35
CA LYS A 538 -34.24 -10.83 -0.95
C LYS A 538 -34.87 -10.10 -2.14
N ALA A 539 -34.23 -10.13 -3.31
CA ALA A 539 -34.80 -9.59 -4.55
C ALA A 539 -35.94 -10.48 -5.10
N GLY A 540 -36.08 -11.72 -4.62
CA GLY A 540 -37.03 -12.71 -5.13
C GLY A 540 -36.45 -13.65 -6.19
N LEU A 541 -35.11 -13.75 -6.31
CA LEU A 541 -34.41 -14.62 -7.26
C LEU A 541 -33.75 -15.83 -6.57
N PRO A 542 -33.49 -16.94 -7.29
CA PRO A 542 -32.69 -18.05 -6.79
C PRO A 542 -31.30 -17.61 -6.32
N SER A 543 -30.75 -18.29 -5.30
CA SER A 543 -29.45 -17.95 -4.71
C SER A 543 -28.27 -18.14 -5.64
N ASP A 544 -28.40 -18.97 -6.66
CA ASP A 544 -27.43 -19.28 -7.70
C ASP A 544 -27.71 -18.52 -9.02
N HIS A 545 -28.74 -17.68 -9.07
CA HIS A 545 -29.04 -16.90 -10.26
C HIS A 545 -27.91 -15.92 -10.58
N TRP A 546 -27.46 -15.90 -11.84
CA TRP A 546 -26.57 -14.89 -12.40
C TRP A 546 -26.84 -14.73 -13.89
N SER A 547 -26.81 -13.50 -14.40
CA SER A 547 -27.02 -13.22 -15.82
C SER A 547 -26.30 -11.92 -16.24
N ASP A 548 -26.18 -11.70 -17.54
CA ASP A 548 -25.59 -10.48 -18.10
C ASP A 548 -26.43 -9.22 -17.83
N ALA A 549 -27.68 -9.38 -17.37
CA ALA A 549 -28.55 -8.30 -16.95
C ALA A 549 -28.31 -7.86 -15.50
N VAL A 550 -27.49 -8.59 -14.73
CA VAL A 550 -27.14 -8.20 -13.37
C VAL A 550 -26.35 -6.89 -13.40
N ARG A 551 -26.74 -5.95 -12.56
CA ARG A 551 -26.03 -4.71 -12.27
C ARG A 551 -25.88 -4.59 -10.76
N LEU A 552 -24.68 -4.22 -10.33
CA LEU A 552 -24.38 -3.97 -8.93
C LEU A 552 -23.98 -2.51 -8.77
N SER A 553 -24.38 -1.92 -7.65
CA SER A 553 -23.82 -0.66 -7.17
C SER A 553 -23.47 -0.82 -5.71
N VAL A 554 -22.40 -0.17 -5.27
CA VAL A 554 -21.99 -0.15 -3.87
C VAL A 554 -22.12 1.25 -3.30
N TYR A 555 -22.40 1.34 -2.02
CA TYR A 555 -22.39 2.59 -1.27
C TYR A 555 -21.78 2.31 0.09
N ARG A 556 -21.44 3.35 0.85
CA ARG A 556 -20.96 3.24 2.22
C ARG A 556 -21.84 4.05 3.16
N VAL A 557 -21.68 3.84 4.46
CA VAL A 557 -22.48 4.55 5.46
C VAL A 557 -21.61 5.15 6.56
N GLN A 558 -21.95 6.35 7.01
CA GLN A 558 -21.57 6.84 8.32
C GLN A 558 -22.71 6.58 9.28
N LYS A 559 -22.42 5.82 10.33
CA LYS A 559 -23.39 5.34 11.32
C LYS A 559 -23.37 6.25 12.55
N PHE A 560 -24.56 6.60 13.04
CA PHE A 560 -24.75 7.31 14.31
C PHE A 560 -25.74 6.54 15.18
N THR A 561 -25.39 6.33 16.45
CA THR A 561 -26.29 5.70 17.42
C THR A 561 -26.47 6.60 18.64
N GLU A 562 -27.64 6.53 19.29
CA GLU A 562 -27.86 7.30 20.52
C GLU A 562 -26.95 6.88 21.68
N ALA A 563 -26.47 5.64 21.69
CA ALA A 563 -25.50 5.17 22.68
C ALA A 563 -24.18 5.96 22.62
N ASP A 564 -23.77 6.40 21.43
CA ASP A 564 -22.54 7.18 21.22
C ASP A 564 -22.66 8.63 21.75
N HIS A 565 -23.89 9.08 22.04
CA HIS A 565 -24.20 10.46 22.42
C HIS A 565 -24.94 10.60 23.76
N ALA A 566 -25.10 9.50 24.51
CA ALA A 566 -25.63 9.53 25.87
C ALA A 566 -24.54 10.08 26.83
N THR A 567 -24.58 11.39 27.08
CA THR A 567 -23.80 12.05 28.15
C THR A 567 -24.71 12.47 29.28
#